data_AF-A0A6P3USC0-F1
#
_entry.id   AF-A0A6P3USC0-F1
#
_cell.length_a   1.000
_cell.length_b   1.000
_cell.length_c   1.000
_cell.angle_alpha   90.00
_cell.angle_beta   90.00
_cell.angle_gamma   90.00
#
_symmetry.space_group_name_H-M   'P 1'
#
loop_
_entity.id
_entity.type
_entity.pdbx_description
1 polymer ?
#
loop_
_entity_poly.entity_id
_entity_poly.type
_entity_poly.pdbx_seq_one_letter_code
_entity_poly.pdbx_strand_id
1 'polypeptide(L)' 'MGGNKLYVSQLNEALHIDTHSEPIPYRALYNYKPQNEDELDLKEGDTVYVMEKCDDGWYVGSSQRTGYFGTFPGNYVERL' A
#
# COMPACT_ATOMS: atom_id res chain seq x y z
N MET A 1 3.55 27.68 11.36
CA MET A 1 4.07 26.84 10.26
C MET A 1 2.87 26.12 9.64
N GLY A 2 2.24 26.71 8.62
CA GLY A 2 0.91 26.30 8.13
C GLY A 2 0.85 26.17 6.61
N GLY A 3 1.89 25.60 6.00
CA GLY A 3 1.93 25.35 4.57
C GLY A 3 1.23 24.05 4.19
N ASN A 4 0.50 24.09 3.07
CA ASN A 4 0.18 22.95 2.19
C ASN A 4 -1.05 22.07 2.46
N LYS A 5 -2.01 22.43 3.33
CA LYS A 5 -3.28 21.67 3.35
C LYS A 5 -4.19 22.01 2.15
N LEU A 6 -4.24 23.29 1.76
CA LEU A 6 -5.11 23.79 0.68
C LEU A 6 -4.66 23.38 -0.73
N TYR A 7 -3.34 23.26 -0.96
CA TYR A 7 -2.81 22.85 -2.27
C TYR A 7 -3.06 21.36 -2.54
N VAL A 8 -2.88 20.53 -1.51
CA VAL A 8 -3.11 19.08 -1.59
C VAL A 8 -4.60 18.78 -1.84
N SER A 9 -5.51 19.46 -1.15
CA SER A 9 -6.95 19.27 -1.39
C SER A 9 -7.37 19.61 -2.82
N GLN A 10 -6.77 20.66 -3.41
CA GLN A 10 -7.12 21.10 -4.75
C GLN A 10 -6.53 20.22 -5.86
N LEU A 11 -5.40 19.55 -5.61
CA LEU A 11 -4.86 18.51 -6.49
C LEU A 11 -5.72 17.23 -6.45
N ASN A 12 -6.23 16.85 -5.27
CA ASN A 12 -7.05 15.64 -5.11
C ASN A 12 -8.39 15.73 -5.87
N GLU A 13 -9.04 16.91 -5.87
CA GLU A 13 -10.27 17.17 -6.62
C GLU A 13 -10.04 17.21 -8.14
N ALA A 14 -8.94 17.83 -8.60
CA ALA A 14 -8.62 17.96 -10.01
C ALA A 14 -8.28 16.61 -10.69
N LEU A 15 -7.84 15.62 -9.91
CA LEU A 15 -7.42 14.31 -10.39
C LEU A 15 -8.47 13.20 -10.20
N HIS A 16 -9.67 13.49 -9.67
CA HIS A 16 -10.67 12.47 -9.30
C HIS A 16 -10.07 11.32 -8.46
N ILE A 17 -9.22 11.67 -7.49
CA ILE A 17 -8.70 10.68 -6.55
C ILE A 17 -9.79 10.52 -5.49
N ASP A 18 -10.60 9.47 -5.59
CA ASP A 18 -11.50 9.02 -4.51
C ASP A 18 -10.66 8.60 -3.30
N THR A 19 -10.15 9.61 -2.58
CA THR A 19 -9.24 9.46 -1.44
C THR A 19 -10.01 9.21 -0.14
N HIS A 20 -11.32 8.92 -0.23
CA HIS A 20 -12.20 8.78 0.93
C HIS A 20 -12.02 7.45 1.68
N SER A 21 -11.24 6.51 1.14
CA SER A 21 -10.82 5.32 1.87
C SER A 21 -9.38 5.51 2.30
N GLU A 22 -9.14 5.74 3.60
CA GLU A 22 -7.77 5.76 4.11
C GLU A 22 -7.07 4.43 3.74
N PRO A 23 -5.81 4.47 3.28
CA PRO A 23 -5.07 3.26 2.94
C PRO A 23 -5.07 2.31 4.15
N ILE A 24 -5.61 1.11 3.99
CA ILE A 24 -5.78 0.19 5.11
C ILE A 24 -4.39 -0.39 5.44
N PRO A 25 -3.86 -0.16 6.66
CA PRO A 25 -2.56 -0.68 7.03
C PRO A 25 -2.63 -2.16 7.39
N TYR A 26 -1.61 -2.90 6.95
CA TYR A 26 -1.41 -4.32 7.26
C TYR A 26 0.02 -4.54 7.74
N ARG A 27 0.22 -5.55 8.57
CA ARG A 27 1.52 -6.02 9.02
C ARG A 27 1.93 -7.27 8.25
N ALA A 28 3.13 -7.29 7.72
CA ALA A 28 3.74 -8.49 7.15
C ALA A 28 4.02 -9.52 8.25
N LEU A 29 3.47 -10.72 8.10
CA LEU A 29 3.65 -11.87 8.97
C LEU A 29 4.92 -12.66 8.63
N TYR A 30 5.37 -12.59 7.38
CA TYR A 30 6.51 -13.36 6.88
C TYR A 30 7.32 -12.55 5.86
N ASN A 31 8.57 -12.95 5.67
CA ASN A 31 9.39 -12.42 4.59
C ASN A 31 8.89 -12.93 3.22
N TYR A 32 8.83 -12.05 2.23
CA TYR A 32 8.51 -12.40 0.85
C TYR A 32 9.52 -11.76 -0.09
N LYS A 33 10.20 -12.59 -0.89
CA LYS A 33 11.13 -12.12 -1.91
C LYS A 33 10.41 -12.11 -3.28
N PRO A 34 10.39 -10.97 -3.99
CA PRO A 34 9.80 -10.88 -5.33
C PRO A 34 10.37 -11.92 -6.29
N GLN A 35 9.48 -12.58 -7.02
CA GLN A 35 9.76 -13.48 -8.13
C GLN A 35 9.64 -12.77 -9.49
N ASN A 36 8.79 -11.75 -9.57
CA ASN A 36 8.60 -10.91 -10.75
C ASN A 36 8.89 -9.43 -10.43
N GLU A 37 9.10 -8.60 -11.46
CA GLU A 37 9.47 -7.18 -11.29
C GLU A 37 8.35 -6.31 -10.70
N ASP A 38 7.10 -6.75 -10.82
CA ASP A 38 5.90 -6.09 -10.32
C ASP A 38 5.54 -6.46 -8.87
N GLU A 39 6.28 -7.38 -8.26
CA GLU A 39 6.04 -7.86 -6.91
C GLU A 39 6.82 -7.05 -5.84
N LEU A 40 6.20 -6.91 -4.67
CA LEU A 40 6.73 -6.12 -3.55
C LEU A 40 7.46 -6.99 -2.54
N ASP A 41 8.69 -6.60 -2.17
CA ASP A 41 9.45 -7.21 -1.08
C ASP A 41 8.77 -6.96 0.28
N LEU A 42 8.52 -8.03 1.03
CA LEU A 42 8.01 -7.97 2.41
C LEU A 42 9.09 -8.43 3.38
N LYS A 43 9.25 -7.69 4.48
CA LYS A 43 9.95 -8.20 5.67
C LYS A 43 8.97 -8.37 6.80
N GLU A 44 9.10 -9.46 7.55
CA GLU A 44 8.30 -9.73 8.74
C GLU A 44 8.33 -8.50 9.69
N GLY A 45 7.14 -8.06 10.09
CA GLY A 45 6.93 -6.86 10.90
C GLY A 45 6.76 -5.55 10.12
N ASP A 46 7.01 -5.52 8.80
CA ASP A 46 6.80 -4.32 7.99
C ASP A 46 5.33 -3.91 7.93
N THR A 47 5.07 -2.60 7.85
CA THR A 47 3.77 -2.06 7.48
C THR A 47 3.67 -1.95 5.96
N VAL A 48 2.59 -2.47 5.40
CA VAL A 48 2.16 -2.23 4.02
C VAL A 48 0.76 -1.64 3.97
N TYR A 49 0.48 -0.84 2.95
CA TYR A 49 -0.84 -0.27 2.73
C TYR A 49 -1.50 -0.98 1.56
N VAL A 50 -2.61 -1.67 1.82
CA VAL A 50 -3.36 -2.40 0.79
C VAL A 50 -4.33 -1.45 0.10
N MET A 51 -4.23 -1.39 -1.24
CA MET A 51 -5.11 -0.62 -2.12
C MET A 51 -6.16 -1.52 -2.79
N GLU A 52 -5.76 -2.72 -3.21
CA GLU A 52 -6.65 -3.68 -3.87
C GLU A 52 -6.40 -5.10 -3.38
N LYS A 53 -7.46 -5.92 -3.35
CA LYS A 53 -7.38 -7.36 -3.12
C LYS A 53 -7.93 -8.06 -4.35
N CYS A 54 -7.09 -8.80 -5.04
CA CYS A 54 -7.47 -9.56 -6.22
C CYS A 54 -8.07 -10.92 -5.79
N ASP A 55 -8.94 -11.47 -6.64
CA ASP A 55 -9.65 -12.74 -6.36
C ASP A 55 -8.73 -13.97 -6.38
N ASP A 56 -7.50 -13.83 -6.87
CA ASP A 56 -6.47 -14.87 -6.91
C ASP A 56 -5.63 -14.94 -5.62
N GLY A 57 -5.94 -14.11 -4.62
CA GLY A 57 -5.26 -14.06 -3.33
C GLY A 57 -4.08 -13.09 -3.26
N TRP A 58 -3.79 -12.36 -4.33
CA TRP A 58 -2.77 -11.30 -4.33
C TRP A 58 -3.35 -9.95 -3.93
N TYR A 59 -2.56 -9.20 -3.17
CA TYR A 59 -2.89 -7.84 -2.80
C TYR A 59 -1.99 -6.87 -3.57
N VAL A 60 -2.56 -5.73 -3.92
CA VAL A 60 -1.83 -4.59 -4.50
C VAL A 60 -1.64 -3.57 -3.39
N GLY A 61 -0.40 -3.15 -3.16
CA GLY A 61 -0.11 -2.24 -2.05
C GLY A 61 1.23 -1.52 -2.16
N SER A 62 1.52 -0.72 -1.14
CA SER A 62 2.79 -0.03 -1.00
C SER A 62 3.49 -0.34 0.32
N SER A 63 4.81 -0.41 0.30
CA SER A 63 5.64 -0.61 1.49
C SER A 63 5.89 0.72 2.19
N GLN A 64 5.58 0.79 3.49
CA GLN A 64 5.97 1.95 4.30
C GLN A 64 7.49 2.09 4.41
N ARG A 65 8.22 0.95 4.39
CA ARG A 65 9.68 0.91 4.55
C ARG A 65 10.43 1.44 3.33
N THR A 66 10.02 1.06 2.12
CA THR A 66 10.74 1.41 0.89
C THR A 66 10.04 2.47 0.04
N GLY A 67 8.75 2.71 0.26
CA GLY A 67 7.92 3.53 -0.61
C GLY A 67 7.58 2.87 -1.95
N TYR A 68 8.02 1.63 -2.17
CA TYR A 68 7.72 0.90 -3.41
C TYR A 68 6.32 0.34 -3.43
N PHE A 69 5.81 0.16 -4.63
CA PHE A 69 4.50 -0.37 -4.94
C PHE A 69 4.65 -1.68 -5.70
N GLY A 70 3.75 -2.62 -5.45
CA GLY A 70 3.71 -3.89 -6.17
C GLY A 70 2.67 -4.84 -5.61
N THR A 71 2.64 -6.03 -6.19
CA THR A 71 1.79 -7.15 -5.75
C THR A 71 2.49 -7.97 -4.67
N PHE A 72 1.74 -8.52 -3.72
CA PHE A 72 2.26 -9.46 -2.74
C PHE A 72 1.18 -10.45 -2.28
N PRO A 73 1.55 -11.63 -1.73
CA PRO A 73 0.57 -12.61 -1.28
C PRO A 73 -0.25 -12.08 -0.10
N GLY A 74 -1.58 -12.06 -0.23
CA GLY A 74 -2.46 -11.53 0.80
C GLY A 74 -2.44 -12.34 2.11
N ASN A 75 -2.09 -13.62 2.04
CA ASN A 75 -1.92 -14.50 3.21
C ASN A 75 -0.62 -14.26 3.98
N TYR A 76 0.26 -13.37 3.49
CA TYR A 76 1.51 -12.99 4.18
C TYR A 76 1.32 -11.75 5.05
N VAL A 77 0.11 -11.19 5.10
CA VAL A 77 -0.17 -9.97 5.84
C VAL A 77 -1.43 -10.11 6.68
N GLU A 78 -1.50 -9.38 7.79
CA GLU A 78 -2.71 -9.24 8.60
C GLU A 78 -3.10 -7.78 8.76
N ARG A 79 -4.40 -7.51 8.86
CA ARG A 79 -4.90 -6.13 9.03
C ARG A 79 -4.49 -5.61 10.40
N LEU A 80 -4.00 -4.37 10.46
CA LEU A 80 -3.74 -3.64 11.70
C LEU A 80 -5.03 -3.05 12.31
#